data_AF-A0A953ZZU6-F1
#
_entry.id   AF-A0A953ZZU6-F1
#
_cell.length_a   1.000
_cell.length_b   1.000
_cell.length_c   1.000
_cell.angle_alpha   90.00
_cell.angle_beta   90.00
_cell.angle_gamma   90.00
#
_symmetry.space_group_name_H-M   'P 1'
#
loop_
_entity.id
_entity.type
_entity.pdbx_description
1 polymer ?
#
loop_
_entity_poly.entity_id
_entity_poly.type
_entity_poly.pdbx_seq_one_letter_code
_entity_poly.pdbx_strand_id
1 'polypeptide(L)'
;MKWFDRSFSFAFPVDIHPCVVERLHGLLPRVHHFVATVGAEQWTRVEGAAWSAQRNIGHLADLDELFRQRVEDLLAGLPELRPADLENRRTDLADHDAQPFDAVVARLATNRSALLQRVVGLPTEAFARSALHPRLSTPMRLVDLLYFVAEHDDHHLVRMRTLLHG
;
A
#
# COMPACT_ATOMS: atom_id res chain seq x y z
N MET A 1 -13.61 -4.15 -10.21
CA MET A 1 -13.07 -5.43 -9.70
C MET A 1 -12.70 -5.26 -8.22
N LYS A 2 -13.05 -6.21 -7.36
CA LYS A 2 -12.64 -6.17 -5.94
C LYS A 2 -11.16 -6.55 -5.82
N TRP A 3 -10.48 -6.12 -4.76
CA TRP A 3 -9.05 -6.42 -4.55
C TRP A 3 -8.76 -7.92 -4.51
N PHE A 4 -9.61 -8.68 -3.80
CA PHE A 4 -9.45 -10.13 -3.65
C PHE A 4 -9.70 -10.93 -4.92
N ASP A 5 -10.35 -10.33 -5.93
CA ASP A 5 -10.59 -10.98 -7.22
C ASP A 5 -9.39 -10.82 -8.19
N ARG A 6 -8.38 -10.02 -7.84
CA ARG A 6 -7.20 -9.77 -8.69
C ARG A 6 -6.23 -10.94 -8.63
N SER A 7 -5.71 -11.32 -9.78
CA SER A 7 -4.60 -12.25 -9.95
C SER A 7 -3.31 -11.52 -10.31
N PHE A 8 -2.17 -12.11 -9.96
CA PHE A 8 -0.84 -11.54 -10.21
C PHE A 8 0.04 -12.63 -10.81
N SER A 9 0.48 -12.45 -12.06
CA SER A 9 1.34 -13.43 -12.73
C SER A 9 2.81 -13.29 -12.38
N PHE A 10 3.25 -12.09 -11.96
CA PHE A 10 4.64 -11.75 -11.66
C PHE A 10 5.65 -12.15 -12.78
N ALA A 11 5.17 -12.27 -14.01
CA ALA A 11 5.94 -12.70 -15.19
C ALA A 11 6.74 -11.54 -15.80
N PHE A 12 7.52 -10.84 -14.96
CA PHE A 12 8.40 -9.75 -15.37
C PHE A 12 9.81 -9.95 -14.80
N PRO A 13 10.85 -9.41 -15.48
CA PRO A 13 12.22 -9.52 -15.00
C PRO A 13 12.44 -8.69 -13.74
N VAL A 14 13.43 -9.08 -12.92
CA VAL A 14 13.77 -8.35 -11.69
C VAL A 14 14.23 -6.92 -11.99
N ASP A 15 14.82 -6.70 -13.16
CA ASP A 15 15.38 -5.41 -13.60
C ASP A 15 14.36 -4.28 -13.72
N ILE A 16 13.05 -4.57 -13.68
CA ILE A 16 12.03 -3.52 -13.62
C ILE A 16 11.94 -2.84 -12.25
N HIS A 17 12.68 -3.32 -11.24
CA HIS A 17 12.60 -2.83 -9.87
C HIS A 17 12.71 -1.30 -9.74
N PRO A 18 13.53 -0.56 -10.51
CA PRO A 18 13.56 0.90 -10.39
C PRO A 18 12.22 1.52 -10.79
N CYS A 19 11.57 1.00 -11.84
CA CYS A 19 10.24 1.46 -12.27
C CYS A 19 9.18 1.17 -11.23
N VAL A 20 9.27 0.02 -10.55
CA VAL A 20 8.33 -0.36 -9.48
C VAL A 20 8.51 0.54 -8.26
N VAL A 21 9.75 0.80 -7.85
CA VAL A 21 10.06 1.71 -6.73
C VAL A 21 9.57 3.13 -7.03
N GLU A 22 9.73 3.62 -8.26
CA GLU A 22 9.20 4.92 -8.69
C GLU A 22 7.66 4.99 -8.56
N ARG A 23 6.95 3.89 -8.86
CA ARG A 23 5.49 3.84 -8.63
C ARG A 23 5.13 4.03 -7.15
N LEU A 24 5.92 3.49 -6.22
CA LEU A 24 5.70 3.65 -4.78
C LEU A 24 5.95 5.09 -4.32
N HIS A 25 6.93 5.78 -4.90
CA HIS A 25 7.13 7.22 -4.69
C HIS A 25 5.90 8.03 -5.14
N GLY A 26 5.17 7.55 -6.15
CA GLY A 26 4.00 8.20 -6.71
C GLY A 26 2.75 8.24 -5.83
N LEU A 27 2.68 7.51 -4.70
CA LEU A 27 1.49 7.51 -3.85
C LEU A 27 1.22 8.88 -3.21
N LEU A 28 2.19 9.42 -2.45
CA LEU A 28 1.98 10.68 -1.72
C LEU A 28 1.71 11.87 -2.63
N PRO A 29 2.44 12.09 -3.75
CA PRO A 29 2.12 13.18 -4.66
C PRO A 29 0.67 13.14 -5.18
N ARG A 30 0.13 11.95 -5.45
CA ARG A 30 -1.26 11.79 -5.89
C ARG A 30 -2.26 12.04 -4.77
N VAL A 31 -1.95 11.62 -3.54
CA VAL A 31 -2.75 11.96 -2.36
C VAL A 31 -2.76 13.48 -2.13
N HIS A 32 -1.60 14.14 -2.17
CA HIS A 32 -1.50 15.59 -2.02
C HIS A 32 -2.26 16.35 -3.10
N HIS A 33 -2.31 15.83 -4.33
CA HIS A 33 -3.14 16.41 -5.38
C HIS A 33 -4.63 16.38 -5.04
N PHE A 34 -5.15 15.30 -4.45
CA PHE A 34 -6.52 15.26 -3.94
C PHE A 34 -6.72 16.28 -2.80
N VAL A 35 -5.78 16.35 -1.85
CA VAL A 35 -5.84 17.30 -0.72
C VAL A 35 -5.93 18.75 -1.20
N ALA A 36 -5.19 19.10 -2.24
CA ALA A 36 -5.18 20.45 -2.78
C ALA A 36 -6.48 20.84 -3.51
N THR A 37 -7.35 19.87 -3.84
CA THR A 37 -8.50 20.08 -4.73
C THR A 37 -9.85 19.76 -4.09
N VAL A 38 -9.88 19.22 -2.87
CA VAL A 38 -11.09 18.70 -2.22
C VAL A 38 -11.28 19.30 -0.83
N GLY A 39 -12.52 19.68 -0.50
CA GLY A 39 -12.89 20.24 0.80
C GLY A 39 -12.80 19.22 1.95
N ALA A 40 -12.50 19.70 3.16
CA ALA A 40 -12.30 18.87 4.35
C ALA A 40 -13.49 17.94 4.64
N GLU A 41 -14.70 18.43 4.42
CA GLU A 41 -15.97 17.74 4.67
C GLU A 41 -16.25 16.56 3.73
N GLN A 42 -15.47 16.38 2.67
CA GLN A 42 -15.64 15.29 1.71
C GLN A 42 -14.80 14.06 2.09
N TRP A 43 -13.75 14.24 2.88
CA TRP A 43 -12.81 13.19 3.23
C TRP A 43 -13.40 12.07 4.08
N THR A 44 -14.39 12.39 4.91
CA THR A 44 -15.06 11.45 5.82
C THR A 44 -16.45 10.99 5.35
N ARG A 45 -16.90 11.39 4.14
CA ARG A 45 -18.19 10.94 3.59
C ARG A 45 -18.13 9.48 3.16
N VAL A 46 -19.23 8.76 3.39
CA VAL A 46 -19.35 7.31 3.17
C VAL A 46 -20.56 6.96 2.29
N GLU A 47 -21.00 7.87 1.40
CA GLU A 47 -22.26 7.80 0.62
C GLU A 47 -22.53 6.42 -0.04
N GLY A 48 -23.12 5.49 0.71
CA GLY A 48 -23.34 4.09 0.28
C GLY A 48 -22.07 3.23 0.13
N ALA A 49 -20.88 3.78 0.44
CA ALA A 49 -19.61 3.08 0.37
C ALA A 49 -19.30 2.34 1.68
N ALA A 50 -18.35 1.40 1.65
CA ALA A 50 -17.88 0.77 2.88
C ALA A 50 -16.98 1.70 3.70
N TRP A 51 -16.09 2.45 3.02
CA TRP A 51 -15.08 3.31 3.61
C TRP A 51 -15.10 4.70 2.97
N SER A 52 -14.82 5.73 3.77
CA SER A 52 -14.54 7.09 3.30
C SER A 52 -13.19 7.19 2.58
N ALA A 53 -12.90 8.33 1.95
CA ALA A 53 -11.58 8.58 1.37
C ALA A 53 -10.48 8.63 2.44
N GLN A 54 -10.74 9.23 3.60
CA GLN A 54 -9.78 9.31 4.72
C GLN A 54 -9.46 7.93 5.31
N ARG A 55 -10.47 7.05 5.42
CA ARG A 55 -10.24 5.66 5.85
C ARG A 55 -9.43 4.86 4.84
N ASN A 56 -9.56 5.14 3.54
CA ASN A 56 -8.65 4.58 2.53
C ASN A 56 -7.20 5.04 2.73
N ILE A 57 -6.95 6.33 3.04
CA ILE A 57 -5.60 6.83 3.39
C ILE A 57 -5.07 6.13 4.64
N GLY A 58 -5.89 6.05 5.68
CA GLY A 58 -5.54 5.38 6.93
C GLY A 58 -5.17 3.91 6.73
N HIS A 59 -5.93 3.20 5.89
CA HIS A 59 -5.64 1.82 5.52
C HIS A 59 -4.31 1.65 4.79
N LEU A 60 -4.00 2.54 3.83
CA LEU A 60 -2.70 2.54 3.15
C LEU A 60 -1.56 2.75 4.16
N ALA A 61 -1.75 3.66 5.12
CA ALA A 61 -0.77 3.91 6.17
C ALA A 61 -0.56 2.69 7.08
N ASP A 62 -1.64 1.97 7.43
CA ASP A 62 -1.55 0.74 8.22
C ASP A 62 -0.79 -0.37 7.49
N LEU A 63 -1.02 -0.52 6.19
CA LEU A 63 -0.40 -1.58 5.40
C LEU A 63 1.04 -1.29 5.01
N ASP A 64 1.46 -0.04 4.89
CA ASP A 64 2.88 0.29 4.64
C ASP A 64 3.80 -0.27 5.74
N GLU A 65 3.32 -0.30 6.99
CA GLU A 65 4.06 -0.93 8.08
C GLU A 65 4.16 -2.45 7.90
N LEU A 66 3.09 -3.12 7.47
CA LEU A 66 3.12 -4.55 7.13
C LEU A 66 4.04 -4.82 5.93
N PHE A 67 4.00 -3.98 4.90
CA PHE A 67 4.82 -4.15 3.70
C PHE A 67 6.29 -3.96 4.01
N ARG A 68 6.66 -2.96 4.81
CA ARG A 68 8.03 -2.77 5.30
C ARG A 68 8.53 -3.99 6.05
N GLN A 69 7.69 -4.52 6.92
CA GLN A 69 7.96 -5.73 7.66
C GLN A 69 8.14 -6.98 6.76
N ARG A 70 7.37 -7.11 5.68
CA ARG A 70 7.54 -8.18 4.68
C ARG A 70 8.80 -8.01 3.82
N VAL A 71 9.23 -6.77 3.58
CA VAL A 71 10.55 -6.50 2.98
C VAL A 71 11.64 -7.07 3.90
N GLU A 72 11.55 -6.87 5.21
CA GLU A 72 12.52 -7.49 6.15
C GLU A 72 12.47 -9.02 6.11
N ASP A 73 11.29 -9.64 6.02
CA ASP A 73 11.16 -11.10 5.91
C ASP A 73 11.95 -11.64 4.70
N LEU A 74 11.82 -10.98 3.55
CA LEU A 74 12.56 -11.33 2.33
C LEU A 74 14.06 -11.11 2.47
N LEU A 75 14.46 -10.01 3.10
CA LEU A 75 15.86 -9.68 3.30
C LEU A 75 16.51 -10.59 4.36
N ALA A 76 15.75 -11.11 5.31
CA ALA A 76 16.19 -12.13 6.25
C ALA A 76 16.17 -13.55 5.66
N GLY A 77 15.61 -13.74 4.47
CA GLY A 77 15.51 -15.05 3.82
C GLY A 77 14.51 -15.99 4.50
N LEU A 78 13.45 -15.44 5.10
CA LEU A 78 12.40 -16.27 5.70
C LEU A 78 11.65 -17.07 4.62
N PRO A 79 11.19 -18.29 4.95
CA PRO A 79 10.53 -19.16 3.97
C PRO A 79 9.13 -18.63 3.57
N GLU A 80 8.49 -17.88 4.46
CA GLU A 80 7.13 -17.36 4.28
C GLU A 80 7.04 -15.92 4.79
N LEU A 81 6.28 -15.09 4.07
CA LEU A 81 5.98 -13.72 4.47
C LEU A 81 4.98 -13.72 5.61
N ARG A 82 5.13 -12.79 6.55
CA ARG A 82 4.12 -12.64 7.61
C ARG A 82 2.71 -12.38 7.05
N PRO A 83 1.66 -12.95 7.66
CA PRO A 83 0.29 -12.84 7.16
C PRO A 83 -0.25 -11.42 7.28
N ALA A 84 -1.17 -11.08 6.37
CA ALA A 84 -1.95 -9.85 6.46
C ALA A 84 -3.19 -10.11 7.31
N ASP A 85 -3.66 -9.08 8.00
CA ASP A 85 -4.98 -9.10 8.64
C ASP A 85 -6.08 -8.94 7.59
N LEU A 86 -6.67 -10.05 7.15
CA LEU A 86 -7.66 -10.05 6.06
C LEU A 86 -9.00 -9.43 6.45
N GLU A 87 -9.24 -9.26 7.75
CA GLU A 87 -10.43 -8.62 8.30
C GLU A 87 -10.25 -7.10 8.45
N ASN A 88 -9.07 -6.56 8.18
CA ASN A 88 -8.74 -5.13 8.35
C ASN A 88 -9.02 -4.60 9.78
N ARG A 89 -8.96 -5.43 10.82
CA ARG A 89 -9.24 -5.06 12.21
C ARG A 89 -8.40 -3.89 12.67
N ARG A 90 -7.13 -3.81 12.25
CA ARG A 90 -6.28 -2.64 12.56
C ARG A 90 -6.87 -1.34 12.01
N THR A 91 -7.29 -1.34 10.75
CA THR A 91 -7.91 -0.18 10.11
C THR A 91 -9.26 0.17 10.75
N ASP A 92 -10.03 -0.84 11.16
CA ASP A 92 -11.32 -0.65 11.81
C ASP A 92 -11.16 -0.07 13.22
N LEU A 93 -10.22 -0.59 14.01
CA LEU A 93 -9.95 -0.15 15.38
C LEU A 93 -9.27 1.23 15.45
N ALA A 94 -8.55 1.62 14.40
CA ALA A 94 -7.89 2.92 14.35
C ALA A 94 -8.87 4.10 14.23
N ASP A 95 -10.11 3.85 13.78
CA ASP A 95 -11.14 4.87 13.56
C ASP A 95 -10.59 6.11 12.84
N HIS A 96 -10.01 5.87 11.65
CA HIS A 96 -9.28 6.89 10.91
C HIS A 96 -10.12 8.14 10.62
N ASP A 97 -11.44 8.01 10.48
CA ASP A 97 -12.36 9.13 10.21
C ASP A 97 -12.57 10.05 11.42
N ALA A 98 -12.36 9.55 12.64
CA ALA A 98 -12.41 10.35 13.87
C ALA A 98 -11.10 11.12 14.13
N GLN A 99 -10.03 10.84 13.39
CA GLN A 99 -8.73 11.48 13.57
C GLN A 99 -8.62 12.79 12.76
N PRO A 100 -7.76 13.73 13.17
CA PRO A 100 -7.41 14.89 12.35
C PRO A 100 -6.84 14.44 11.00
N PHE A 101 -7.38 14.96 9.90
CA PHE A 101 -7.00 14.56 8.54
C PHE A 101 -5.48 14.65 8.31
N ASP A 102 -4.86 15.77 8.70
CA ASP A 102 -3.42 15.99 8.54
C ASP A 102 -2.59 14.94 9.29
N ALA A 103 -3.08 14.43 10.43
CA ALA A 103 -2.40 13.37 11.17
C ALA A 103 -2.46 12.03 10.43
N VAL A 104 -3.57 11.73 9.75
CA VAL A 104 -3.71 10.51 8.93
C VAL A 104 -2.75 10.58 7.72
N VAL A 105 -2.70 11.73 7.04
CA VAL A 105 -1.77 11.95 5.91
C VAL A 105 -0.30 11.92 6.36
N ALA A 106 0.03 12.54 7.50
CA ALA A 106 1.38 12.52 8.05
C ALA A 106 1.82 11.10 8.44
N ARG A 107 0.90 10.28 8.97
CA ARG A 107 1.17 8.87 9.26
C ARG A 107 1.45 8.08 7.98
N LEU A 108 0.66 8.27 6.92
CA LEU A 108 0.94 7.68 5.61
C LEU A 108 2.33 8.10 5.12
N ALA A 109 2.65 9.38 5.19
CA ALA A 109 3.94 9.89 4.73
C ALA A 109 5.12 9.28 5.50
N THR A 110 4.98 9.15 6.81
CA THR A 110 6.00 8.55 7.68
C THR A 110 6.22 7.08 7.34
N ASN A 111 5.13 6.30 7.24
CA ASN A 111 5.21 4.86 6.99
C ASN A 111 5.71 4.56 5.57
N ARG A 112 5.25 5.32 4.57
CA ARG A 112 5.73 5.19 3.19
C ARG A 112 7.21 5.52 3.09
N SER A 113 7.66 6.58 3.76
CA SER A 113 9.08 6.93 3.82
C SER A 113 9.92 5.82 4.45
N ALA A 114 9.47 5.23 5.56
CA ALA A 114 10.16 4.12 6.20
C ALA A 114 10.23 2.86 5.32
N LEU A 115 9.17 2.55 4.57
CA LEU A 115 9.16 1.48 3.57
C LEU A 115 10.18 1.77 2.45
N LEU A 116 10.14 2.97 1.87
CA LEU A 116 11.04 3.36 0.77
C LEU A 116 12.50 3.37 1.20
N GLN A 117 12.81 3.90 2.39
CA GLN A 117 14.17 3.88 2.96
C GLN A 117 14.73 2.47 3.08
N ARG A 118 13.87 1.46 3.25
CA ARG A 118 14.33 0.09 3.35
C ARG A 118 14.73 -0.52 2.01
N VAL A 119 14.14 -0.02 0.92
CA VAL A 119 14.23 -0.59 -0.43
C VAL A 119 15.20 0.19 -1.31
N VAL A 120 15.22 1.52 -1.19
CA VAL A 120 16.07 2.40 -2.00
C VAL A 120 17.54 2.11 -1.71
N GLY A 121 18.32 1.90 -2.77
CA GLY A 121 19.75 1.61 -2.68
C GLY A 121 20.07 0.13 -2.44
N LEU A 122 19.08 -0.75 -2.33
CA LEU A 122 19.34 -2.19 -2.37
C LEU A 122 19.93 -2.60 -3.74
N PRO A 123 20.86 -3.57 -3.76
CA PRO A 123 21.40 -4.08 -5.01
C PRO A 123 20.35 -4.94 -5.73
N THR A 124 20.43 -5.03 -7.06
CA THR A 124 19.44 -5.75 -7.90
C THR A 124 19.20 -7.19 -7.44
N GLU A 125 20.23 -7.89 -6.94
CA GLU A 125 20.14 -9.25 -6.44
C GLU A 125 19.21 -9.38 -5.23
N ALA A 126 19.07 -8.34 -4.41
CA ALA A 126 18.13 -8.33 -3.30
C ALA A 126 16.68 -8.41 -3.79
N PHE A 127 16.38 -7.83 -4.96
CA PHE A 127 15.04 -7.84 -5.55
C PHE A 127 14.59 -9.22 -6.06
N ALA A 128 15.53 -10.15 -6.23
CA ALA A 128 15.26 -11.54 -6.59
C ALA A 128 14.97 -12.44 -5.38
N ARG A 129 15.23 -11.98 -4.14
CA ARG A 129 14.93 -12.77 -2.92
C ARG A 129 13.44 -13.03 -2.84
N SER A 130 13.07 -14.25 -2.46
CA SER A 130 11.70 -14.75 -2.53
C SER A 130 11.29 -15.48 -1.26
N ALA A 131 10.03 -15.35 -0.89
CA ALA A 131 9.37 -16.09 0.18
C ALA A 131 7.93 -16.44 -0.26
N LEU A 132 7.30 -17.43 0.38
CA LEU A 132 5.91 -17.77 0.10
C LEU A 132 4.98 -16.63 0.56
N HIS A 133 4.07 -16.17 -0.29
CA HIS A 133 3.02 -15.24 0.13
C HIS A 133 1.81 -16.01 0.68
N PRO A 134 1.40 -15.83 1.95
CA PRO A 134 0.44 -16.69 2.64
C PRO A 134 -0.93 -16.76 1.96
N ARG A 135 -1.49 -15.61 1.54
CA ARG A 135 -2.82 -15.55 0.89
C ARG A 135 -2.85 -16.08 -0.55
N LEU A 136 -1.80 -15.79 -1.31
CA LEU A 136 -1.74 -16.11 -2.75
C LEU A 136 -1.13 -17.49 -2.99
N SER A 137 -0.56 -18.10 -1.94
CA SER A 137 0.13 -19.40 -1.99
C SER A 137 1.11 -19.50 -3.15
N THR A 138 1.82 -18.40 -3.44
CA THR A 138 2.75 -18.26 -4.55
C THR A 138 4.06 -17.68 -4.04
N PRO A 139 5.23 -18.16 -4.50
CA PRO A 139 6.51 -17.49 -4.24
C PRO A 139 6.47 -16.05 -4.72
N MET A 140 6.87 -15.12 -3.86
CA MET A 140 6.85 -13.69 -4.15
C MET A 140 8.24 -13.14 -3.94
N ARG A 141 8.85 -12.66 -5.02
CA ARG A 141 10.12 -11.94 -4.94
C ARG A 141 9.92 -10.56 -4.33
N LEU A 142 10.99 -9.91 -3.89
CA LEU A 142 10.90 -8.52 -3.42
C LEU A 142 10.35 -7.57 -4.51
N VAL A 143 10.77 -7.71 -5.77
CA VAL A 143 10.17 -6.91 -6.86
C VAL A 143 8.66 -7.17 -7.03
N ASP A 144 8.22 -8.41 -6.79
CA ASP A 144 6.81 -8.82 -6.90
C ASP A 144 5.99 -8.23 -5.75
N LEU A 145 6.53 -8.25 -4.53
CA LEU A 145 5.93 -7.63 -3.36
C LEU A 145 5.72 -6.14 -3.61
N LEU A 146 6.74 -5.41 -4.08
CA LEU A 146 6.62 -3.97 -4.32
C LEU A 146 5.64 -3.68 -5.46
N TYR A 147 5.62 -4.49 -6.51
CA TYR A 147 4.60 -4.38 -7.55
C TYR A 147 3.19 -4.58 -6.98
N PHE A 148 3.02 -5.58 -6.12
CA PHE A 148 1.77 -5.83 -5.41
C PHE A 148 1.35 -4.64 -4.54
N VAL A 149 2.28 -3.98 -3.85
CA VAL A 149 2.02 -2.72 -3.12
C VAL A 149 1.56 -1.62 -4.09
N ALA A 150 2.25 -1.42 -5.22
CA ALA A 150 1.87 -0.40 -6.19
C ALA A 150 0.46 -0.62 -6.77
N GLU A 151 0.09 -1.88 -7.03
CA GLU A 151 -1.27 -2.24 -7.48
C GLU A 151 -2.32 -2.00 -6.39
N HIS A 152 -1.95 -2.18 -5.13
CA HIS A 152 -2.81 -1.91 -3.97
C HIS A 152 -3.02 -0.41 -3.79
N ASP A 153 -1.95 0.39 -3.87
CA ASP A 153 -2.02 1.85 -3.87
C ASP A 153 -2.98 2.36 -4.94
N ASP A 154 -2.83 1.90 -6.18
CA ASP A 154 -3.67 2.33 -7.30
C ASP A 154 -5.13 1.90 -7.11
N HIS A 155 -5.39 0.74 -6.49
CA HIS A 155 -6.75 0.35 -6.12
C HIS A 155 -7.41 1.39 -5.21
N HIS A 156 -6.71 1.82 -4.14
CA HIS A 156 -7.24 2.78 -3.18
C HIS A 156 -7.28 4.21 -3.74
N LEU A 157 -6.33 4.61 -4.57
CA LEU A 157 -6.36 5.89 -5.29
C LEU A 157 -7.60 6.00 -6.20
N VAL A 158 -7.95 4.93 -6.91
CA VAL A 158 -9.19 4.90 -7.73
C VAL A 158 -10.44 4.99 -6.85
N ARG A 159 -10.46 4.29 -5.70
CA ARG A 159 -11.57 4.39 -4.75
C ARG A 159 -11.75 5.80 -4.21
N MET A 160 -10.67 6.43 -3.75
CA MET A 160 -10.70 7.82 -3.29
C MET A 160 -11.17 8.77 -4.40
N ARG A 161 -10.66 8.63 -5.62
CA ARG A 161 -11.12 9.45 -6.76
C ARG A 161 -12.62 9.33 -7.01
N THR A 162 -13.17 8.13 -6.88
CA THR A 162 -14.61 7.89 -7.05
C THR A 162 -15.43 8.52 -5.93
N LEU A 163 -14.92 8.51 -4.68
CA LEU A 163 -15.62 9.09 -3.53
C LEU A 163 -15.56 10.62 -3.48
N LEU A 164 -14.50 11.22 -4.04
CA LEU A 164 -14.26 12.67 -3.98
C LEU A 164 -14.79 13.42 -5.21
N HIS A 165 -15.12 12.72 -6.30
CA HIS A 165 -15.55 13.33 -7.56
C HIS A 165 -16.71 12.61 -8.26
N GLY A 166 -17.23 11.53 -7.67
CA GLY A 166 -18.47 10.88 -8.11
C GLY A 166 -19.65 11.47 -7.38
#